data_AF-A0A2B7YGT7-F1
#
_entry.id   AF-A0A2B7YGT7-F1
#
_cell.length_a   1.000
_cell.length_b   1.000
_cell.length_c   1.000
_cell.angle_alpha   90.00
_cell.angle_beta   90.00
_cell.angle_gamma   90.00
#
_symmetry.space_group_name_H-M   'P 1'
#
loop_
_entity.id
_entity.type
_entity.pdbx_description
1 polymer ?
#
loop_
_entity_poly.entity_id
_entity_poly.type
_entity_poly.pdbx_seq_one_letter_code
_entity_poly.pdbx_strand_id
1 'polypeptide(L)' 'MLDYKIELEKEFQNRIHTTKDIKEDLLKLLNIESECQFLREVEFINGITSDFIIYDINTNEMQAIIECKRADIGVTEYVR' A
#
# COMPACT_ATOMS: atom_id res chain seq x y z
N MET A 1 15.97 26.70 -4.56
CA MET A 1 14.67 26.01 -4.67
C MET A 1 15.01 24.55 -4.94
N LEU A 2 14.74 23.64 -3.99
CA LEU A 2 14.97 22.21 -4.22
C LEU A 2 13.98 21.74 -5.28
N ASP A 3 14.49 21.28 -6.41
CA ASP A 3 13.71 20.73 -7.51
C ASP A 3 13.22 19.34 -7.08
N TYR A 4 12.14 19.30 -6.31
CA TYR A 4 11.51 18.05 -5.92
C TYR A 4 10.85 17.46 -7.15
N LYS A 5 11.42 16.38 -7.68
CA LYS A 5 10.75 15.56 -8.69
C LYS A 5 9.44 15.06 -8.09
N ILE A 6 8.32 15.47 -8.69
CA ILE A 6 6.99 14.95 -8.33
C ILE A 6 6.97 13.47 -8.70
N GLU A 7 6.90 12.61 -7.70
CA GLU A 7 6.72 11.18 -7.90
C GLU A 7 5.25 10.86 -8.21
N LEU A 8 5.04 10.00 -9.20
CA LEU A 8 3.70 9.54 -9.52
C LEU A 8 3.23 8.47 -8.51
N GLU A 9 1.94 8.43 -8.19
CA GLU A 9 1.35 7.42 -7.29
C GLU A 9 1.71 5.99 -7.72
N LYS A 10 1.64 5.68 -9.02
CA LYS A 10 2.06 4.40 -9.59
C LYS A 10 3.56 4.11 -9.41
N GLU A 11 4.41 5.14 -9.49
CA GLU A 11 5.84 4.99 -9.22
C GLU A 11 6.08 4.65 -7.75
N PHE A 12 5.35 5.31 -6.85
CA PHE A 12 5.41 5.03 -5.42
C PHE A 12 4.90 3.63 -5.06
N GLN A 13 3.75 3.21 -5.60
CA GLN A 13 3.25 1.85 -5.48
C GLN A 13 4.30 0.83 -5.95
N ASN A 14 4.90 1.05 -7.14
CA ASN A 14 5.96 0.18 -7.64
C ASN A 14 7.17 0.13 -6.71
N ARG A 15 7.53 1.26 -6.09
CA ARG A 15 8.62 1.32 -5.11
C ARG A 15 8.32 0.51 -3.86
N ILE A 16 7.11 0.61 -3.29
CA ILE A 16 6.67 -0.24 -2.17
C ILE A 16 6.78 -1.72 -2.55
N HIS A 17 6.28 -2.09 -3.72
CA HIS A 17 6.29 -3.49 -4.15
C HIS A 17 7.70 -4.07 -4.29
N THR A 18 8.60 -3.31 -4.90
CA THR A 18 9.95 -3.78 -5.28
C THR A 18 10.99 -3.61 -4.17
N THR A 19 10.76 -2.73 -3.20
CA THR A 19 11.72 -2.44 -2.14
C THR A 19 11.39 -3.23 -0.89
N LYS A 20 12.29 -4.12 -0.48
CA LYS A 20 12.12 -4.96 0.71
C LYS A 20 12.01 -4.12 1.99
N ASP A 21 12.92 -3.18 2.18
CA ASP A 21 13.01 -2.37 3.40
C ASP A 21 11.73 -1.56 3.66
N ILE A 22 11.12 -1.01 2.61
CA ILE A 22 9.84 -0.29 2.72
C ILE A 22 8.74 -1.21 3.23
N LYS A 23 8.66 -2.46 2.75
CA LYS A 23 7.65 -3.42 3.22
C LYS A 23 7.89 -3.82 4.66
N GLU A 24 9.14 -4.06 5.05
CA GLU A 24 9.48 -4.37 6.44
C GLU A 24 9.15 -3.22 7.38
N ASP A 25 9.41 -1.97 6.98
CA ASP A 25 9.09 -0.80 7.79
C ASP A 25 7.58 -0.56 7.88
N LEU A 26 6.83 -0.81 6.81
CA LEU A 26 5.35 -0.80 6.86
C LEU A 26 4.80 -1.85 7.83
N LEU A 27 5.33 -3.08 7.81
CA LEU A 27 4.91 -4.13 8.75
C LEU A 27 5.21 -3.72 10.21
N LYS A 28 6.39 -3.17 10.48
CA LYS A 28 6.75 -2.65 11.81
C LYS A 28 5.81 -1.52 12.25
N LEU A 29 5.53 -0.55 11.37
CA LEU A 29 4.64 0.58 11.65
C LEU A 29 3.21 0.14 11.98
N LEU A 30 2.74 -0.90 11.31
CA LEU A 30 1.41 -1.48 11.52
C LEU A 30 1.37 -2.53 12.65
N ASN A 31 2.52 -2.83 13.26
CA ASN A 31 2.68 -3.90 14.26
C ASN A 31 2.18 -5.27 13.76
N ILE A 32 2.49 -5.59 12.50
CA ILE A 32 2.17 -6.86 11.83
C ILE A 32 3.43 -7.73 11.76
N GLU A 33 3.25 -9.04 11.92
CA GLU A 33 4.34 -10.00 11.82
C GLU A 33 4.99 -10.04 10.43
N SER A 34 6.29 -10.35 10.38
CA SER A 34 7.11 -10.27 9.16
C SER A 34 6.78 -11.30 8.08
N GLU A 35 5.96 -12.32 8.39
CA GLU A 35 5.65 -13.43 7.47
C GLU A 35 4.48 -13.14 6.51
N CYS A 36 3.93 -11.92 6.54
CA CYS A 36 2.81 -11.55 5.70
C CYS A 36 3.21 -11.25 4.23
N GLN A 37 2.28 -11.49 3.31
CA GLN A 37 2.41 -11.20 1.89
C GLN A 37 1.80 -9.84 1.55
N PHE A 38 2.48 -9.07 0.69
CA PHE A 38 1.92 -7.88 0.05
C PHE A 38 1.34 -8.25 -1.31
N LEU A 39 0.02 -8.39 -1.40
CA LEU A 39 -0.69 -8.67 -2.65
C LEU A 39 -1.12 -7.34 -3.29
N ARG A 40 -1.00 -7.22 -4.61
CA ARG A 40 -1.27 -5.99 -5.37
C ARG A 40 -2.59 -6.04 -6.11
N GLU A 41 -3.19 -4.86 -6.30
CA GLU A 41 -4.34 -4.66 -7.18
C GLU A 41 -5.46 -5.68 -6.91
N VAL A 42 -5.77 -5.86 -5.62
CA VAL A 42 -6.77 -6.84 -5.19
C VAL A 42 -8.16 -6.22 -5.34
N GLU A 43 -8.98 -6.86 -6.18
CA GLU A 43 -10.38 -6.50 -6.39
C GLU A 43 -11.26 -7.11 -5.30
N PHE A 44 -12.03 -6.24 -4.63
CA PHE A 44 -13.07 -6.54 -3.68
C PHE A 44 -14.45 -6.47 -4.34
N ILE A 45 -15.49 -6.63 -3.53
CA ILE A 45 -16.89 -6.59 -3.96
C ILE A 45 -17.20 -5.26 -4.65
N ASN A 46 -18.03 -5.30 -5.69
CA ASN A 46 -18.48 -4.15 -6.49
C ASN A 46 -17.37 -3.46 -7.29
N GLY A 47 -16.26 -4.14 -7.57
CA GLY A 47 -15.18 -3.61 -8.41
C GLY A 47 -14.29 -2.59 -7.71
N ILE A 48 -14.33 -2.54 -6.37
CA ILE A 48 -13.42 -1.71 -5.57
C ILE A 48 -12.07 -2.42 -5.54
N THR A 49 -11.01 -1.77 -6.02
CA THR A 49 -9.66 -2.35 -6.07
C THR A 49 -8.73 -1.58 -5.15
N SER A 50 -8.06 -2.27 -4.23
CA SER A 50 -7.00 -1.66 -3.40
C SER A 50 -5.66 -1.74 -4.11
N ASP A 51 -4.78 -0.76 -3.85
CA ASP A 51 -3.38 -0.85 -4.29
C ASP A 51 -2.66 -2.07 -3.69
N PHE A 52 -2.80 -2.28 -2.37
CA PHE A 52 -2.24 -3.45 -1.69
C PHE A 52 -3.15 -3.98 -0.59
N ILE A 53 -3.02 -5.28 -0.35
CA ILE A 53 -3.38 -5.90 0.93
C ILE A 53 -2.16 -6.54 1.58
N ILE A 54 -2.12 -6.50 2.91
CA ILE A 54 -1.22 -7.34 3.71
C ILE A 54 -2.02 -8.56 4.14
N TYR A 55 -1.55 -9.74 3.76
CA TYR A 55 -2.25 -11.00 3.97
C TYR A 55 -1.37 -12.00 4.71
N ASP A 56 -1.90 -12.58 5.77
CA ASP A 56 -1.25 -13.66 6.50
C ASP A 56 -1.76 -15.01 5.98
N ILE A 57 -0.84 -15.78 5.39
CA ILE A 57 -1.13 -17.10 4.81
C ILE A 57 -1.33 -18.18 5.87
N ASN A 58 -0.78 -18.01 7.08
CA ASN A 58 -0.85 -19.00 8.15
C ASN A 58 -2.21 -18.96 8.83
N THR A 59 -2.77 -17.76 9.02
CA THR A 59 -4.10 -17.54 9.60
C THR A 59 -5.21 -17.43 8.55
N ASN A 60 -4.84 -17.23 7.28
CA ASN A 60 -5.76 -16.99 6.17
C ASN A 60 -6.60 -15.72 6.40
N GLU A 61 -5.96 -14.66 6.92
CA GLU A 61 -6.59 -13.41 7.30
C GLU A 61 -5.91 -12.19 6.65
N MET A 62 -6.72 -11.20 6.29
CA MET A 62 -6.22 -9.90 5.85
C MET A 62 -5.88 -9.05 7.06
N GLN A 63 -4.63 -8.61 7.12
CA GLN A 63 -4.10 -7.81 8.22
C GLN A 63 -4.27 -6.31 7.98
N ALA A 64 -4.18 -5.86 6.72
CA ALA A 64 -4.37 -4.46 6.35
C ALA A 64 -4.74 -4.29 4.87
N ILE A 65 -5.42 -3.18 4.56
CA ILE A 65 -5.63 -2.65 3.21
C ILE A 65 -4.85 -1.33 3.11
N ILE A 66 -4.05 -1.16 2.06
CA ILE A 66 -3.24 0.04 1.85
C ILE A 66 -3.63 0.66 0.52
N GLU A 67 -3.96 1.95 0.57
CA GLU A 67 -4.25 2.78 -0.58
C GLU A 67 -3.24 3.93 -0.63
N CYS A 68 -2.53 4.06 -1.75
CA CYS A 68 -1.58 5.14 -1.95
C CYS A 68 -2.32 6.38 -2.44
N LYS A 69 -1.89 7.55 -1.94
CA LYS A 69 -2.34 8.86 -2.40
C LYS A 69 -1.14 9.79 -2.45
N ARG A 70 -1.15 10.73 -3.39
CA ARG A 70 -0.16 11.82 -3.42
C ARG A 70 -0.47 12.88 -2.36
N ALA A 71 0.57 13.59 -1.92
CA ALA A 71 0.45 14.65 -0.92
C ALA A 71 -0.45 15.83 -1.32
N ASP A 72 -0.76 15.99 -2.61
CA ASP A 72 -1.55 17.10 -3.16
C ASP A 72 -3.05 16.77 -3.33
N ILE A 73 -3.51 15.71 -2.68
CA ILE A 73 -4.93 15.38 -2.64
C ILE A 73 -5.42 15.75 -1.25
N GLY A 74 -6.31 16.74 -1.14
CA GLY A 74 -7.04 16.98 0.09
C GLY A 74 -7.67 15.66 0.52
N VAL A 75 -7.40 15.21 1.75
CA VAL A 75 -7.80 13.91 2.33
C VAL A 75 -9.32 13.64 2.24
N THR A 76 -10.10 14.61 1.76
CA THR A 76 -11.53 14.58 1.47
C THR A 76 -11.91 14.18 0.03
N GLU A 77 -10.98 14.03 -0.90
CA GLU A 77 -11.30 13.66 -2.28
C GLU A 77 -11.35 12.13 -2.46
N TYR A 78 -12.52 11.60 -2.12
CA TYR A 78 -13.16 10.36 -2.57
C TYR A 78 -12.32 9.09 -2.76
N VAL A 79 -12.58 8.18 -1.82
CA VAL A 79 -12.52 6.72 -1.92
C VAL A 79 -13.11 6.27 -3.27
N ARG A 80 -12.35 5.49 -4.04
CA ARG A 80 -12.88 4.70 -5.16
C ARG A 80 -13.28 3.33 -4.64
#